data_AF-A0A1A6FVB7-F1
#
_entry.id   AF-A0A1A6FVB7-F1
#
_cell.length_a   1.000
_cell.length_b   1.000
_cell.length_c   1.000
_cell.angle_alpha   90.00
_cell.angle_beta   90.00
_cell.angle_gamma   90.00
#
_symmetry.space_group_name_H-M   'P 1'
#
loop_
_entity.id
_entity.type
_entity.pdbx_description
1 polymer ?
#
loop_
_entity_poly.entity_id
_entity_poly.type
_entity_poly.pdbx_seq_one_letter_code
_entity_poly.pdbx_strand_id
1 'polypeptide(L)'
;NLSDIDQDGKLTAEEFILAMHLIDVAMSGQPLPPVLPPEYIPPSFRRVRSGSGMSIISSSSVDQRLPEEPASEDEQQLEKKLPVTFEDKKRENFERGNLELEKRRQALLEQQRKEQERLAQLERAEQERKERERQEQERKRQLELEKQLEKQRELERQREEERRKEIERREAAKRELERQRQLEWERNRRQELLNQRNKEQEGIVVLKARRKTLEFELEALVSVASLRLRPALETLDTTLIPAIFHLLKNDKKHQLEGKLQDIRCRLTTQRQEIESTNKSRELRIAEITHLQQQLQVCSKPQCSASEYQHPEQNGDSLLTLKRALEAKELARQQLREQLDEVERETRSKLQEIDVFNNQLKVTRVCVCVCVCVCVCVPYPNLLGCFVSSGSGLPYSACHRAPQLY
;
A
#
# COMPACT_ATOMS: atom_id res chain seq x y z
N ASN A 1 -26.57 57.05 2.31
CA ASN A 1 -27.08 58.35 1.81
C ASN A 1 -26.21 59.56 2.15
N LEU A 2 -24.95 59.39 2.62
CA LEU A 2 -24.06 60.55 2.86
C LEU A 2 -23.21 60.93 1.64
N SER A 3 -23.02 59.99 0.70
CA SER A 3 -22.25 60.19 -0.53
C SER A 3 -23.09 60.59 -1.74
N ASP A 4 -24.39 60.33 -1.71
CA ASP A 4 -25.38 60.70 -2.75
C ASP A 4 -25.95 62.07 -2.37
N ILE A 5 -25.35 63.13 -2.92
CA ILE A 5 -25.55 64.51 -2.44
C ILE A 5 -26.86 65.08 -2.99
N ASP A 6 -27.26 64.67 -4.18
CA ASP A 6 -28.49 65.12 -4.85
C ASP A 6 -29.68 64.15 -4.72
N GLN A 7 -29.47 62.97 -4.11
CA GLN A 7 -30.48 61.95 -3.83
C GLN A 7 -31.17 61.42 -5.09
N ASP A 8 -30.45 61.37 -6.21
CA ASP A 8 -30.97 60.90 -7.49
C ASP A 8 -30.94 59.35 -7.62
N GLY A 9 -30.31 58.68 -6.65
CA GLY A 9 -30.18 57.22 -6.58
C GLY A 9 -29.09 56.64 -7.49
N LYS A 10 -28.23 57.49 -8.07
CA LYS A 10 -27.04 57.12 -8.85
C LYS A 10 -25.83 57.81 -8.23
N LEU A 11 -24.63 57.27 -8.50
CA LEU A 11 -23.39 57.88 -8.00
C LEU A 11 -22.56 58.34 -9.18
N THR A 12 -22.27 59.63 -9.22
CA THR A 12 -21.24 60.19 -10.11
C THR A 12 -19.84 59.72 -9.67
N ALA A 13 -18.82 59.89 -10.53
CA ALA A 13 -17.46 59.46 -10.20
C ALA A 13 -16.93 60.13 -8.91
N GLU A 14 -17.29 61.38 -8.67
CA GLU A 14 -16.88 62.15 -7.49
C GLU A 14 -17.60 61.67 -6.22
N GLU A 15 -18.89 61.37 -6.31
CA GLU A 15 -19.68 60.78 -5.23
C GLU A 15 -19.26 59.35 -4.90
N PHE A 16 -18.82 58.59 -5.91
CA PHE A 16 -18.27 57.25 -5.72
C PHE A 16 -16.94 57.29 -4.96
N ILE A 17 -16.05 58.24 -5.29
CA ILE A 17 -14.79 58.46 -4.55
C ILE A 17 -15.10 58.86 -3.10
N LEU A 18 -16.07 59.76 -2.91
CA LEU A 18 -16.53 60.15 -1.60
C LEU A 18 -17.14 58.98 -0.81
N ALA A 19 -17.92 58.12 -1.44
CA ALA A 19 -18.47 56.90 -0.84
C ALA A 19 -17.34 55.96 -0.38
N MET A 20 -16.32 55.74 -1.22
CA MET A 20 -15.19 54.89 -0.88
C MET A 20 -14.39 55.44 0.30
N HIS A 21 -14.16 56.76 0.31
CA HIS A 21 -13.49 57.42 1.43
C HIS A 21 -14.26 57.27 2.75
N LEU A 22 -15.59 57.41 2.73
CA LEU A 22 -16.43 57.21 3.91
C LEU A 22 -16.43 55.74 4.37
N ILE A 23 -16.34 54.76 3.45
CA ILE A 23 -16.18 53.34 3.79
C ILE A 23 -14.83 53.14 4.52
N ASP A 24 -13.74 53.70 4.03
CA ASP A 24 -12.42 53.59 4.67
C ASP A 24 -12.41 54.22 6.07
N VAL A 25 -13.06 55.37 6.25
CA VAL A 25 -13.21 56.02 7.57
C VAL A 25 -13.98 55.11 8.54
N ALA A 26 -15.07 54.47 8.09
CA ALA A 26 -15.82 53.52 8.91
C ALA A 26 -15.02 52.25 9.23
N MET A 27 -14.29 51.71 8.25
CA MET A 27 -13.45 50.51 8.41
C MET A 27 -12.25 50.79 9.34
N SER A 28 -11.79 52.03 9.43
CA SER A 28 -10.78 52.46 10.40
C SER A 28 -11.31 52.62 11.84
N GLY A 29 -12.61 52.37 12.06
CA GLY A 29 -13.26 52.42 13.37
C GLY A 29 -13.61 53.83 13.84
N GLN A 30 -13.53 54.84 12.97
CA GLN A 30 -13.95 56.20 13.30
C GLN A 30 -15.46 56.38 13.07
N PRO A 31 -16.18 57.10 13.96
CA PRO A 31 -17.59 57.36 13.80
C PRO A 31 -17.83 58.29 12.61
N LEU A 32 -18.71 57.90 11.70
CA LEU A 32 -19.07 58.73 10.55
C LEU A 32 -19.81 60.01 10.99
N PRO A 33 -19.51 61.17 10.38
CA PRO A 33 -20.21 62.41 10.73
C PRO A 33 -21.70 62.31 10.33
N PRO A 34 -22.62 62.87 11.13
CA PRO A 34 -24.06 62.80 10.86
C PRO A 34 -24.48 63.63 9.63
N VAL A 35 -23.68 64.64 9.26
CA VAL A 35 -23.84 65.46 8.06
C VAL A 35 -22.46 65.66 7.45
N LEU A 36 -22.37 65.55 6.12
CA LEU A 36 -21.10 65.65 5.42
C LEU A 36 -20.49 67.06 5.55
N PRO A 37 -19.23 67.21 6.00
CA PRO A 37 -18.57 68.52 6.09
C PRO A 37 -18.39 69.16 4.70
N PRO A 38 -18.42 70.51 4.58
CA PRO A 38 -18.24 71.22 3.31
C PRO A 38 -16.91 70.93 2.59
N GLU A 39 -15.91 70.47 3.35
CA GLU A 39 -14.58 70.11 2.86
C GLU A 39 -14.59 68.86 1.98
N TYR A 40 -15.53 67.94 2.22
CA TYR A 40 -15.68 66.70 1.45
C TYR A 40 -16.72 66.81 0.32
N ILE A 41 -17.33 67.98 0.12
CA ILE A 41 -18.22 68.24 -1.01
C ILE A 41 -17.39 68.62 -2.24
N PRO A 42 -17.46 67.83 -3.34
CA PRO A 42 -16.73 68.13 -4.56
C PRO A 42 -17.05 69.52 -5.12
N PRO A 43 -16.07 70.22 -5.73
CA PRO A 43 -16.22 71.62 -6.17
C PRO A 43 -17.33 71.83 -7.21
N SER A 44 -17.63 70.80 -8.01
CA SER A 44 -18.74 70.71 -8.97
C SER A 44 -20.13 70.91 -8.34
N PHE A 45 -20.30 70.56 -7.07
CA PHE A 45 -21.56 70.69 -6.32
C PHE A 45 -21.59 71.92 -5.38
N ARG A 46 -20.54 72.75 -5.39
CA ARG A 46 -20.50 74.01 -4.61
C ARG A 46 -21.29 75.10 -5.36
N ARG A 47 -22.56 75.27 -4.98
CA ARG A 47 -23.48 76.28 -5.52
C ARG A 47 -22.86 77.69 -5.46
N VAL A 48 -22.57 78.27 -6.62
CA VAL A 48 -22.05 79.65 -6.77
C VAL A 48 -23.14 80.66 -6.36
N ARG A 49 -22.83 81.44 -5.33
CA ARG A 49 -23.43 82.76 -5.05
C ARG A 49 -22.29 83.76 -4.89
N SER A 50 -21.98 84.48 -5.95
CA SER A 50 -21.25 85.75 -5.86
C SER A 50 -21.81 86.72 -6.88
N GLY A 51 -22.50 87.73 -6.36
CA GLY A 51 -22.75 88.98 -7.06
C GLY A 51 -21.62 89.99 -6.78
N SER A 52 -21.43 90.85 -7.78
CA SER A 52 -21.12 92.29 -7.73
C SER A 52 -19.82 92.84 -7.11
N GLY A 53 -19.25 93.81 -7.84
CA GLY A 53 -18.21 94.78 -7.45
C GLY A 53 -16.91 94.59 -8.24
N MET A 54 -16.62 95.16 -9.42
CA MET A 54 -16.77 96.52 -9.96
C MET A 54 -15.97 97.64 -9.26
N SER A 55 -14.81 97.92 -9.90
CA SER A 55 -14.28 99.24 -10.36
C SER A 55 -13.69 100.28 -9.39
N ILE A 56 -12.50 100.81 -9.77
CA ILE A 56 -12.16 102.24 -10.05
C ILE A 56 -10.66 102.29 -10.49
N ILE A 57 -10.30 102.49 -11.79
CA ILE A 57 -10.04 103.73 -12.59
C ILE A 57 -8.99 104.69 -11.98
N SER A 58 -7.94 105.15 -12.69
CA SER A 58 -7.91 106.25 -13.69
C SER A 58 -6.45 106.38 -14.22
N SER A 59 -6.05 106.38 -15.50
CA SER A 59 -6.28 107.23 -16.70
C SER A 59 -5.42 108.51 -16.84
N SER A 60 -4.72 108.61 -17.99
CA SER A 60 -4.43 109.80 -18.86
C SER A 60 -3.55 110.95 -18.32
N SER A 61 -2.72 111.72 -19.05
CA SER A 61 -2.24 111.77 -20.45
C SER A 61 -1.28 113.00 -20.63
N VAL A 62 -0.60 113.08 -21.80
CA VAL A 62 -0.24 114.28 -22.62
C VAL A 62 1.22 114.82 -22.68
N ASP A 63 1.79 114.74 -23.90
CA ASP A 63 2.76 115.60 -24.67
C ASP A 63 4.12 116.03 -24.05
N GLN A 64 5.24 116.25 -24.77
CA GLN A 64 5.41 116.80 -26.13
C GLN A 64 6.85 116.62 -26.67
N ARG A 65 6.97 116.43 -28.00
CA ARG A 65 8.00 116.92 -28.96
C ARG A 65 9.49 116.47 -28.95
N LEU A 66 9.81 115.82 -30.08
CA LEU A 66 11.02 115.86 -30.95
C LEU A 66 11.68 117.26 -31.13
N PRO A 67 12.86 117.45 -31.81
CA PRO A 67 13.75 116.49 -32.51
C PRO A 67 15.29 116.70 -32.35
N GLU A 68 15.99 115.59 -32.64
CA GLU A 68 17.23 115.32 -33.42
C GLU A 68 18.43 116.29 -33.59
N GLU A 69 19.62 115.65 -33.39
CA GLU A 69 20.87 115.60 -34.19
C GLU A 69 21.53 116.91 -34.62
N PRO A 70 22.87 117.04 -34.51
CA PRO A 70 23.72 116.87 -35.71
C PRO A 70 25.18 116.48 -35.36
N ALA A 71 26.17 116.24 -36.23
CA ALA A 71 26.34 116.27 -37.68
C ALA A 71 27.65 115.53 -38.01
N SER A 72 27.72 114.94 -39.20
CA SER A 72 28.93 114.72 -40.00
C SER A 72 28.45 114.73 -41.47
N GLU A 73 29.16 115.19 -42.48
CA GLU A 73 30.44 115.86 -42.67
C GLU A 73 30.34 116.51 -44.06
N ASP A 74 31.06 117.61 -44.25
CA ASP A 74 31.24 118.30 -45.53
C ASP A 74 31.89 117.39 -46.59
N GLU A 75 31.58 117.68 -47.85
CA GLU A 75 32.54 118.20 -48.85
C GLU A 75 32.13 117.75 -50.25
N GLN A 76 31.90 118.71 -51.15
CA GLN A 76 32.74 118.91 -52.34
C GLN A 76 32.15 119.97 -53.27
N GLN A 77 33.03 120.93 -53.63
CA GLN A 77 33.21 121.51 -54.98
C GLN A 77 32.04 122.33 -55.58
N LEU A 78 32.22 123.45 -56.27
CA LEU A 78 33.35 124.24 -56.73
C LEU A 78 32.69 125.52 -57.32
N GLU A 79 33.36 126.67 -57.22
CA GLU A 79 33.19 127.84 -58.11
C GLU A 79 31.83 128.60 -58.16
N LYS A 80 31.79 129.78 -57.52
CA LYS A 80 31.89 131.10 -58.20
C LYS A 80 31.86 132.22 -57.14
N LYS A 81 32.94 132.99 -57.05
CA LYS A 81 33.10 134.09 -56.09
C LYS A 81 32.08 135.21 -56.37
N LEU A 82 31.25 135.49 -55.37
CA LEU A 82 30.64 136.80 -55.12
C LEU A 82 31.03 137.23 -53.69
N PRO A 83 31.08 138.54 -53.36
CA PRO A 83 31.68 139.02 -52.12
C PRO A 83 30.81 138.69 -50.90
N VAL A 84 31.40 138.03 -49.89
CA VAL A 84 30.77 137.66 -48.60
C VAL A 84 30.50 138.92 -47.76
N THR A 85 29.33 139.01 -47.14
CA THR A 85 28.88 140.17 -46.38
C THR A 85 29.04 139.97 -44.87
N PHE A 86 29.07 141.07 -44.10
CA PHE A 86 29.30 141.06 -42.63
C PHE A 86 28.33 140.15 -41.84
N GLU A 87 27.16 139.88 -42.40
CA GLU A 87 26.12 139.00 -41.84
C GLU A 87 26.60 137.53 -41.71
N ASP A 88 27.44 137.08 -42.64
CA ASP A 88 27.88 135.68 -42.71
C ASP A 88 28.87 135.33 -41.58
N LYS A 89 29.75 136.28 -41.22
CA LYS A 89 30.81 136.07 -40.20
C LYS A 89 30.30 136.13 -38.75
N LYS A 90 29.19 136.86 -38.53
CA LYS A 90 28.48 136.87 -37.24
C LYS A 90 27.69 135.57 -37.05
N ARG A 91 27.11 135.06 -38.13
CA ARG A 91 26.38 133.78 -38.16
C ARG A 91 27.31 132.62 -37.83
N GLU A 92 28.48 132.57 -38.45
CA GLU A 92 29.48 131.51 -38.23
C GLU A 92 29.99 131.44 -36.77
N ASN A 93 30.22 132.57 -36.11
CA ASN A 93 30.62 132.58 -34.69
C ASN A 93 29.49 132.13 -33.75
N PHE A 94 28.26 132.53 -34.06
CA PHE A 94 27.08 132.10 -33.30
C PHE A 94 26.86 130.59 -33.47
N GLU A 95 26.97 130.07 -34.68
CA GLU A 95 26.86 128.64 -34.99
C GLU A 95 27.99 127.83 -34.35
N ARG A 96 29.24 128.32 -34.36
CA ARG A 96 30.37 127.65 -33.73
C ARG A 96 30.24 127.56 -32.21
N GLY A 97 29.77 128.63 -31.56
CA GLY A 97 29.46 128.63 -30.13
C GLY A 97 28.31 127.70 -29.78
N ASN A 98 27.27 127.67 -30.62
CA ASN A 98 26.13 126.78 -30.44
C ASN A 98 26.53 125.30 -30.60
N LEU A 99 27.36 124.98 -31.60
CA LEU A 99 27.91 123.63 -31.81
C LEU A 99 28.81 123.17 -30.65
N GLU A 100 29.63 124.07 -30.09
CA GLU A 100 30.47 123.70 -28.93
C GLU A 100 29.62 123.44 -27.68
N LEU A 101 28.59 124.27 -27.44
CA LEU A 101 27.64 124.04 -26.33
C LEU A 101 26.84 122.75 -26.54
N GLU A 102 26.40 122.47 -27.76
CA GLU A 102 25.67 121.24 -28.09
C GLU A 102 26.55 120.00 -27.91
N LYS A 103 27.84 120.05 -28.33
CA LYS A 103 28.81 118.97 -28.07
C LYS A 103 29.05 118.73 -26.57
N ARG A 104 29.17 119.80 -25.76
CA ARG A 104 29.30 119.64 -24.29
C ARG A 104 28.05 119.05 -23.66
N ARG A 105 26.87 119.42 -24.16
CA ARG A 105 25.58 118.89 -23.70
C ARG A 105 25.43 117.41 -24.04
N GLN A 106 25.80 117.01 -25.25
CA GLN A 106 25.82 115.60 -25.67
C GLN A 106 26.83 114.77 -24.87
N ALA A 107 28.05 115.27 -24.65
CA ALA A 107 29.05 114.57 -23.85
C ALA A 107 28.61 114.33 -22.39
N LEU A 108 27.92 115.30 -21.78
CA LEU A 108 27.33 115.14 -20.44
C LEU A 108 26.21 114.10 -20.40
N LEU A 109 25.32 114.09 -21.40
CA LEU A 109 24.25 113.10 -21.51
C LEU A 109 24.82 111.70 -21.76
N GLU A 110 25.85 111.57 -22.59
CA GLU A 110 26.53 110.30 -22.85
C GLU A 110 27.26 109.81 -21.60
N GLN A 111 27.87 110.71 -20.82
CA GLN A 111 28.49 110.37 -19.54
C GLN A 111 27.46 109.89 -18.52
N GLN A 112 26.32 110.58 -18.37
CA GLN A 112 25.22 110.12 -17.53
C GLN A 112 24.67 108.77 -17.99
N ARG A 113 24.52 108.56 -19.29
CA ARG A 113 24.02 107.30 -19.85
C ARG A 113 25.00 106.15 -19.60
N LYS A 114 26.30 106.36 -19.81
CA LYS A 114 27.36 105.37 -19.50
C LYS A 114 27.43 105.05 -18.01
N GLU A 115 27.23 106.04 -17.15
CA GLU A 115 27.16 105.84 -15.70
C GLU A 115 25.90 105.06 -15.29
N GLN A 116 24.74 105.39 -15.84
CA GLN A 116 23.50 104.63 -15.65
C GLN A 116 23.63 103.18 -16.14
N GLU A 117 24.26 102.95 -17.30
CA GLU A 117 24.49 101.59 -17.81
C GLU A 117 25.47 100.79 -16.95
N ARG A 118 26.54 101.42 -16.42
CA ARG A 118 27.45 100.78 -15.47
C ARG A 118 26.75 100.40 -14.17
N LEU A 119 25.92 101.28 -13.63
CA LEU A 119 25.13 100.99 -12.42
C LEU A 119 24.13 99.86 -12.67
N ALA A 120 23.43 99.86 -13.80
CA ALA A 120 22.52 98.79 -14.18
C ALA A 120 23.23 97.44 -14.39
N GLN A 121 24.46 97.44 -14.92
CA GLN A 121 25.27 96.22 -15.05
C GLN A 121 25.72 95.68 -13.69
N LEU A 122 26.16 96.54 -12.78
CA LEU A 122 26.51 96.15 -11.41
C LEU A 122 25.30 95.60 -10.66
N GLU A 123 24.13 96.22 -10.81
CA GLU A 123 22.88 95.76 -10.21
C GLU A 123 22.47 94.38 -10.73
N ARG A 124 22.53 94.14 -12.06
CA ARG A 124 22.26 92.83 -12.66
C ARG A 124 23.24 91.76 -12.16
N ALA A 125 24.53 92.07 -12.09
CA ALA A 125 25.54 91.14 -11.59
C ALA A 125 25.34 90.82 -10.10
N GLU A 126 24.94 91.80 -9.29
CA GLU A 126 24.60 91.58 -7.88
C GLU A 126 23.33 90.73 -7.72
N GLN A 127 22.29 90.98 -8.53
CA GLN A 127 21.07 90.17 -8.56
C GLN A 127 21.37 88.72 -8.97
N GLU A 128 22.18 88.52 -10.02
CA GLU A 128 22.57 87.18 -10.48
C GLU A 128 23.39 86.43 -9.43
N ARG A 129 24.31 87.11 -8.74
CA ARG A 129 25.07 86.49 -7.65
C ARG A 129 24.17 86.09 -6.48
N LYS A 130 23.22 86.94 -6.08
CA LYS A 130 22.23 86.63 -5.04
C LYS A 130 21.33 85.46 -5.44
N GLU A 131 20.93 85.37 -6.71
CA GLU A 131 20.14 84.27 -7.23
C GLU A 131 20.91 82.95 -7.21
N ARG A 132 22.19 82.95 -7.65
CA ARG A 132 23.08 81.79 -7.58
C ARG A 132 23.27 81.31 -6.14
N GLU A 133 23.50 82.23 -5.19
CA GLU A 133 23.63 81.89 -3.76
C GLU A 133 22.34 81.26 -3.20
N ARG A 134 21.15 81.75 -3.59
CA ARG A 134 19.86 81.13 -3.20
C ARG A 134 19.70 79.73 -3.80
N GLN A 135 19.96 79.56 -5.09
CA GLN A 135 19.87 78.26 -5.76
C GLN A 135 20.85 77.24 -5.15
N GLU A 136 22.06 77.67 -4.79
CA GLU A 136 23.04 76.80 -4.15
C GLU A 136 22.61 76.42 -2.71
N GLN A 137 22.02 77.34 -1.95
CA GLN A 137 21.43 77.03 -0.65
C GLN A 137 20.26 76.05 -0.77
N GLU A 138 19.40 76.22 -1.77
CA GLU A 138 18.27 75.32 -2.01
C GLU A 138 18.75 73.92 -2.42
N ARG A 139 19.75 73.82 -3.31
CA ARG A 139 20.40 72.54 -3.65
C ARG A 139 21.04 71.86 -2.45
N LYS A 140 21.70 72.62 -1.56
CA LYS A 140 22.27 72.06 -0.32
C LYS A 140 21.18 71.50 0.60
N ARG A 141 20.07 72.21 0.76
CA ARG A 141 18.91 71.72 1.56
C ARG A 141 18.30 70.46 0.94
N GLN A 142 18.16 70.41 -0.39
CA GLN A 142 17.66 69.24 -1.10
C GLN A 142 18.58 68.02 -0.93
N LEU A 143 19.89 68.19 -1.12
CA LEU A 143 20.88 67.13 -0.91
C LEU A 143 20.92 66.63 0.54
N GLU A 144 20.76 67.53 1.52
CA GLU A 144 20.72 67.15 2.93
C GLU A 144 19.46 66.32 3.26
N LEU A 145 18.31 66.70 2.70
CA LEU A 145 17.07 65.94 2.82
C LEU A 145 17.17 64.57 2.14
N GLU A 146 17.74 64.52 0.95
CA GLU A 146 17.98 63.28 0.20
C GLU A 146 18.90 62.33 0.97
N LYS A 147 19.98 62.86 1.56
CA LYS A 147 20.90 62.10 2.42
C LYS A 147 20.22 61.59 3.70
N GLN A 148 19.27 62.33 4.26
CA GLN A 148 18.48 61.85 5.41
C GLN A 148 17.53 60.71 5.01
N LEU A 149 16.85 60.84 3.87
CA LEU A 149 15.99 59.78 3.32
C LEU A 149 16.78 58.52 2.96
N GLU A 150 17.96 58.67 2.37
CA GLU A 150 18.85 57.55 2.03
C GLU A 150 19.31 56.81 3.29
N LYS A 151 19.72 57.55 4.34
CA LYS A 151 20.04 56.96 5.64
C LYS A 151 18.85 56.22 6.25
N GLN A 152 17.63 56.75 6.15
CA GLN A 152 16.43 56.04 6.62
C GLN A 152 16.22 54.72 5.87
N ARG A 153 16.33 54.74 4.53
CA ARG A 153 16.22 53.54 3.70
C ARG A 153 17.31 52.52 4.00
N GLU A 154 18.53 52.97 4.25
CA GLU A 154 19.63 52.08 4.62
C GLU A 154 19.41 51.43 5.98
N LEU A 155 18.93 52.19 6.97
CA LEU A 155 18.59 51.66 8.29
C LEU A 155 17.42 50.66 8.21
N GLU A 156 16.45 50.92 7.33
CA GLU A 156 15.33 50.01 7.06
C GLU A 156 15.80 48.71 6.41
N ARG A 157 16.68 48.79 5.39
CA ARG A 157 17.33 47.61 4.78
C ARG A 157 18.10 46.78 5.81
N GLN A 158 18.85 47.41 6.70
CA GLN A 158 19.57 46.71 7.77
C GLN A 158 18.60 45.95 8.70
N ARG A 159 17.51 46.60 9.12
CA ARG A 159 16.47 45.96 9.95
C ARG A 159 15.78 44.81 9.21
N GLU A 160 15.53 44.94 7.91
CA GLU A 160 14.99 43.86 7.09
C GLU A 160 15.95 42.69 6.95
N GLU A 161 17.23 42.95 6.73
CA GLU A 161 18.25 41.91 6.69
C GLU A 161 18.41 41.19 8.04
N GLU A 162 18.37 41.91 9.15
CA GLU A 162 18.37 41.32 10.49
C GLU A 162 17.15 40.43 10.72
N ARG A 163 15.95 40.91 10.39
CA ARG A 163 14.72 40.11 10.45
C ARG A 163 14.82 38.86 9.57
N ARG A 164 15.37 38.99 8.36
CA ARG A 164 15.56 37.86 7.43
C ARG A 164 16.54 36.83 8.01
N LYS A 165 17.68 37.27 8.56
CA LYS A 165 18.66 36.40 9.23
C LYS A 165 18.06 35.71 10.45
N GLU A 166 17.21 36.38 11.22
CA GLU A 166 16.53 35.76 12.36
C GLU A 166 15.54 34.69 11.91
N ILE A 167 14.74 34.96 10.88
CA ILE A 167 13.82 33.98 10.29
C ILE A 167 14.60 32.76 9.78
N GLU A 168 15.68 32.99 9.02
CA GLU A 168 16.52 31.92 8.50
C GLU A 168 17.14 31.08 9.62
N ARG A 169 17.63 31.70 10.70
CA ARG A 169 18.13 30.99 11.89
C ARG A 169 17.05 30.17 12.58
N ARG A 170 15.83 30.72 12.73
CA ARG A 170 14.69 30.02 13.32
C ARG A 170 14.26 28.84 12.45
N GLU A 171 14.23 29.01 11.13
CA GLU A 171 13.92 27.92 10.20
C GLU A 171 15.01 26.85 10.20
N ALA A 172 16.28 27.23 10.22
CA ALA A 172 17.40 26.30 10.34
C ALA A 172 17.32 25.49 11.64
N ALA A 173 17.03 26.15 12.77
CA ALA A 173 16.81 25.48 14.05
C ALA A 173 15.61 24.52 14.02
N LYS A 174 14.51 24.89 13.37
CA LYS A 174 13.35 23.99 13.19
C LYS A 174 13.70 22.77 12.34
N ARG A 175 14.40 22.95 11.22
CA ARG A 175 14.85 21.84 10.35
C ARG A 175 15.80 20.90 11.10
N GLU A 176 16.70 21.43 11.92
CA GLU A 176 17.62 20.62 12.71
C GLU A 176 16.90 19.84 13.81
N LEU A 177 15.95 20.47 14.51
CA LEU A 177 15.11 19.78 15.50
C LEU A 177 14.27 18.67 14.86
N GLU A 178 13.74 18.89 13.66
CA GLU A 178 12.99 17.89 12.92
C GLU A 178 13.86 16.69 12.53
N ARG A 179 15.09 16.94 12.07
CA ARG A 179 16.09 15.88 11.84
C ARG A 179 16.42 15.11 13.12
N GLN A 180 16.60 15.80 14.24
CA GLN A 180 16.82 15.13 15.54
C GLN A 180 15.63 14.24 15.92
N ARG A 181 14.40 14.73 15.75
CA ARG A 181 13.20 13.92 16.00
C ARG A 181 13.14 12.68 15.12
N GLN A 182 13.52 12.79 13.84
CA GLN A 182 13.58 11.64 12.93
C GLN A 182 14.64 10.62 13.40
N LEU A 183 15.84 11.08 13.76
CA LEU A 183 16.90 10.20 14.26
C LEU A 183 16.51 9.54 15.60
N GLU A 184 15.88 10.28 16.51
CA GLU A 184 15.35 9.72 17.76
C GLU A 184 14.22 8.71 17.49
N TRP A 185 13.34 9.01 16.54
CA TRP A 185 12.27 8.08 16.14
C TRP A 185 12.85 6.80 15.56
N GLU A 186 13.84 6.89 14.66
CA GLU A 186 14.54 5.72 14.10
C GLU A 186 15.26 4.92 15.18
N ARG A 187 15.92 5.61 16.13
CA ARG A 187 16.59 4.97 17.26
C ARG A 187 15.60 4.23 18.15
N ASN A 188 14.48 4.86 18.48
CA ASN A 188 13.42 4.25 19.29
C ASN A 188 12.80 3.06 18.56
N ARG A 189 12.53 3.19 17.26
CA ARG A 189 11.99 2.10 16.44
C ARG A 189 12.95 0.91 16.37
N ARG A 190 14.24 1.18 16.19
CA ARG A 190 15.29 0.15 16.23
C ARG A 190 15.37 -0.52 17.60
N GLN A 191 15.29 0.25 18.68
CA GLN A 191 15.31 -0.30 20.04
C GLN A 191 14.07 -1.15 20.32
N GLU A 192 12.90 -0.75 19.84
CA GLU A 192 11.66 -1.51 19.96
C GLU A 192 11.77 -2.87 19.27
N LEU A 193 12.28 -2.91 18.03
CA LEU A 193 12.52 -4.15 17.31
C LEU A 193 13.54 -5.05 18.02
N LEU A 194 14.61 -4.48 18.59
CA LEU A 194 15.57 -5.23 19.40
C LEU A 194 14.90 -5.83 20.65
N ASN A 195 14.04 -5.06 21.31
CA ASN A 195 13.30 -5.54 22.48
C ASN A 195 12.31 -6.66 22.11
N GLN A 196 11.64 -6.56 20.96
CA GLN A 196 10.77 -7.64 20.45
C GLN A 196 11.58 -8.90 20.18
N ARG A 197 12.69 -8.80 19.46
CA ARG A 197 13.61 -9.91 19.18
C ARG A 197 14.19 -10.53 20.46
N ASN A 198 14.41 -9.74 21.51
CA ASN A 198 14.84 -10.27 22.80
C ASN A 198 13.72 -11.03 23.52
N LYS A 199 12.48 -10.49 23.55
CA LYS A 199 11.32 -11.19 24.11
C LYS A 199 11.04 -12.51 23.40
N GLU A 200 11.14 -12.53 22.08
CA GLU A 200 11.00 -13.76 21.29
C GLU A 200 12.12 -14.76 21.64
N GLN A 201 13.36 -14.30 21.77
CA GLN A 201 14.48 -15.14 22.16
C GLN A 201 14.29 -15.74 23.57
N GLU A 202 13.82 -14.94 24.54
CA GLU A 202 13.46 -15.40 25.88
C GLU A 202 12.34 -16.44 25.81
N GLY A 203 11.31 -16.21 25.01
CA GLY A 203 10.24 -17.17 24.73
C GLY A 203 10.79 -18.50 24.18
N ILE A 204 11.72 -18.45 23.23
CA ILE A 204 12.39 -19.65 22.70
C ILE A 204 13.15 -20.39 23.80
N VAL A 205 13.86 -19.67 24.69
CA VAL A 205 14.59 -20.29 25.81
C VAL A 205 13.63 -21.00 26.76
N VAL A 206 12.51 -20.38 27.11
CA VAL A 206 11.47 -20.99 27.96
C VAL A 206 10.86 -22.22 27.30
N LEU A 207 10.51 -22.14 26.02
CA LEU A 207 9.97 -23.28 25.27
C LEU A 207 10.97 -24.43 25.17
N LYS A 208 12.27 -24.12 24.95
CA LYS A 208 13.33 -25.13 24.96
C LYS A 208 13.47 -25.80 26.33
N ALA A 209 13.36 -25.06 27.42
CA ALA A 209 13.37 -25.62 28.77
C ALA A 209 12.15 -26.53 29.00
N ARG A 210 10.94 -26.07 28.65
CA ARG A 210 9.71 -26.86 28.77
C ARG A 210 9.77 -28.14 27.94
N ARG A 211 10.31 -28.08 26.71
CA ARG A 211 10.53 -29.24 25.86
C ARG A 211 11.40 -30.28 26.56
N LYS A 212 12.53 -29.86 27.15
CA LYS A 212 13.40 -30.76 27.92
C LYS A 212 12.68 -31.39 29.11
N THR A 213 11.87 -30.63 29.84
CA THR A 213 11.06 -31.18 30.94
C THR A 213 10.10 -32.27 30.45
N LEU A 214 9.39 -32.00 29.36
CA LEU A 214 8.46 -32.98 28.75
C LEU A 214 9.21 -34.20 28.21
N GLU A 215 10.40 -34.04 27.64
CA GLU A 215 11.27 -35.14 27.20
C GLU A 215 11.60 -36.06 28.39
N PHE A 216 12.01 -35.50 29.54
CA PHE A 216 12.28 -36.28 30.75
C PHE A 216 11.03 -36.95 31.34
N GLU A 217 9.89 -36.24 31.37
CA GLU A 217 8.61 -36.81 31.81
C GLU A 217 8.20 -38.01 30.94
N LEU A 218 8.36 -37.89 29.62
CA LEU A 218 8.07 -38.97 28.68
C LEU A 218 9.00 -40.16 28.90
N GLU A 219 10.31 -39.95 29.02
CA GLU A 219 11.28 -41.02 29.32
C GLU A 219 10.96 -41.74 30.63
N ALA A 220 10.59 -40.99 31.67
CA ALA A 220 10.18 -41.55 32.95
C ALA A 220 8.92 -42.43 32.81
N LEU A 221 7.88 -41.95 32.10
CA LEU A 221 6.67 -42.72 31.86
C LEU A 221 6.91 -43.98 31.03
N VAL A 222 7.74 -43.88 29.99
CA VAL A 222 8.15 -45.04 29.16
C VAL A 222 8.89 -46.06 30.01
N SER A 223 9.81 -45.62 30.86
CA SER A 223 10.54 -46.49 31.80
C SER A 223 9.59 -47.21 32.75
N VAL A 224 8.65 -46.48 33.37
CA VAL A 224 7.65 -47.06 34.28
C VAL A 224 6.74 -48.05 33.55
N ALA A 225 6.27 -47.72 32.34
CA ALA A 225 5.44 -48.62 31.54
C ALA A 225 6.20 -49.89 31.16
N SER A 226 7.47 -49.77 30.75
CA SER A 226 8.33 -50.93 30.45
C SER A 226 8.50 -51.83 31.67
N LEU A 227 8.79 -51.28 32.85
CA LEU A 227 8.95 -52.04 34.08
C LEU A 227 7.66 -52.74 34.52
N ARG A 228 6.50 -52.12 34.33
CA ARG A 228 5.20 -52.71 34.68
C ARG A 228 4.74 -53.79 33.70
N LEU A 229 4.97 -53.61 32.40
CA LEU A 229 4.47 -54.54 31.38
C LEU A 229 5.42 -55.72 31.14
N ARG A 230 6.73 -55.54 31.38
CA ARG A 230 7.74 -56.60 31.13
C ARG A 230 7.44 -57.92 31.85
N PRO A 231 7.08 -57.97 33.15
CA PRO A 231 6.78 -59.24 33.82
C PRO A 231 5.53 -59.93 33.25
N ALA A 232 4.53 -59.16 32.81
CA ALA A 232 3.32 -59.72 32.20
C ALA A 232 3.61 -60.30 30.80
N LEU A 233 4.46 -59.65 30.02
CA LEU A 233 4.91 -60.17 28.72
C LEU A 233 5.80 -61.41 28.89
N GLU A 234 6.76 -61.38 29.82
CA GLU A 234 7.62 -62.53 30.11
C GLU A 234 6.82 -63.74 30.62
N THR A 235 5.81 -63.53 31.46
CA THR A 235 4.96 -64.64 31.94
C THR A 235 4.11 -65.21 30.81
N LEU A 236 3.54 -64.37 29.94
CA LEU A 236 2.84 -64.83 28.73
C LEU A 236 3.75 -65.69 27.86
N ASP A 237 4.97 -65.21 27.55
CA ASP A 237 5.90 -65.87 26.64
C ASP A 237 6.50 -67.17 27.21
N THR A 238 6.88 -67.17 28.49
CA THR A 238 7.61 -68.31 29.08
C THR A 238 6.71 -69.37 29.70
N THR A 239 5.50 -69.00 30.15
CA THR A 239 4.63 -69.93 30.88
C THR A 239 3.34 -70.22 30.14
N LEU A 240 2.56 -69.19 29.81
CA LEU A 240 1.22 -69.40 29.27
C LEU A 240 1.27 -69.92 27.83
N ILE A 241 2.09 -69.34 26.95
CA ILE A 241 2.23 -69.79 25.56
C ILE A 241 2.70 -71.26 25.49
N PRO A 242 3.79 -71.69 26.18
CA PRO A 242 4.20 -73.10 26.19
C PRO A 242 3.19 -74.03 26.85
N ALA A 243 2.52 -73.61 27.92
CA ALA A 243 1.50 -74.43 28.59
C ALA A 243 0.29 -74.66 27.67
N ILE A 244 -0.21 -73.61 27.01
CA ILE A 244 -1.29 -73.70 26.01
C ILE A 244 -0.85 -74.61 24.86
N PHE A 245 0.37 -74.44 24.35
CA PHE A 245 0.92 -75.29 23.29
C PHE A 245 1.01 -76.77 23.72
N HIS A 246 1.46 -77.03 24.95
CA HIS A 246 1.59 -78.38 25.49
C HIS A 246 0.23 -79.05 25.73
N LEU A 247 -0.75 -78.32 26.28
CA LEU A 247 -2.14 -78.79 26.43
C LEU A 247 -2.74 -79.20 25.09
N LEU A 248 -2.68 -78.30 24.10
CA LEU A 248 -3.18 -78.58 22.74
C LEU A 248 -2.46 -79.76 22.09
N LYS A 249 -1.14 -79.86 22.25
CA LYS A 249 -0.35 -80.97 21.70
C LYS A 249 -0.69 -82.30 22.37
N ASN A 250 -0.83 -82.32 23.69
CA ASN A 250 -1.11 -83.53 24.44
C ASN A 250 -2.53 -84.04 24.22
N ASP A 251 -3.54 -83.18 24.18
CA ASP A 251 -4.91 -83.59 23.91
C ASP A 251 -5.01 -84.24 22.53
N LYS A 252 -4.37 -83.63 21.53
CA LYS A 252 -4.32 -84.17 20.17
C LYS A 252 -3.53 -85.48 20.10
N LYS A 253 -2.44 -85.60 20.87
CA LYS A 253 -1.66 -86.83 20.99
C LYS A 253 -2.47 -87.98 21.62
N HIS A 254 -3.10 -87.75 22.77
CA HIS A 254 -3.92 -88.76 23.45
C HIS A 254 -5.10 -89.20 22.59
N GLN A 255 -5.75 -88.27 21.87
CA GLN A 255 -6.82 -88.61 20.94
C GLN A 255 -6.34 -89.52 19.80
N LEU A 256 -5.15 -89.28 19.25
CA LEU A 256 -4.56 -90.12 18.20
C LEU A 256 -4.10 -91.48 18.73
N GLU A 257 -3.48 -91.51 19.92
CA GLU A 257 -3.06 -92.76 20.57
C GLU A 257 -4.25 -93.65 20.92
N GLY A 258 -5.35 -93.08 21.41
CA GLY A 258 -6.60 -93.80 21.67
C GLY A 258 -7.18 -94.41 20.40
N LYS A 259 -7.26 -93.65 19.31
CA LYS A 259 -7.70 -94.16 17.99
C LYS A 259 -6.78 -95.27 17.48
N LEU A 260 -5.47 -95.11 17.62
CA LEU A 260 -4.49 -96.12 17.22
C LEU A 260 -4.61 -97.41 18.05
N GLN A 261 -4.91 -97.28 19.35
CA GLN A 261 -5.12 -98.42 20.24
C GLN A 261 -6.40 -99.18 19.88
N ASP A 262 -7.49 -98.48 19.59
CA ASP A 262 -8.73 -99.10 19.13
C ASP A 262 -8.54 -99.86 17.81
N ILE A 263 -7.83 -99.26 16.84
CA ILE A 263 -7.45 -99.92 15.59
C ILE A 263 -6.61 -101.19 15.87
N ARG A 264 -5.62 -101.10 16.76
CA ARG A 264 -4.77 -102.25 17.14
C ARG A 264 -5.58 -103.36 17.79
N CYS A 265 -6.47 -103.03 18.72
CA CYS A 265 -7.34 -104.00 19.40
C CYS A 265 -8.23 -104.73 18.39
N ARG A 266 -8.87 -103.98 17.48
CA ARG A 266 -9.67 -104.56 16.40
C ARG A 266 -8.86 -105.48 15.49
N LEU A 267 -7.66 -105.08 15.10
CA LEU A 267 -6.75 -105.92 14.31
C LEU A 267 -6.37 -107.22 15.04
N THR A 268 -6.10 -107.17 16.34
CA THR A 268 -5.78 -108.37 17.12
C THR A 268 -6.97 -109.31 17.25
N THR A 269 -8.19 -108.78 17.46
CA THR A 269 -9.41 -109.59 17.52
C THR A 269 -9.68 -110.24 16.17
N GLN A 270 -9.62 -109.49 15.07
CA GLN A 270 -9.76 -110.05 13.72
C GLN A 270 -8.71 -111.14 13.44
N ARG A 271 -7.47 -110.96 13.91
CA ARG A 271 -6.43 -111.99 13.78
C ARG A 271 -6.78 -113.26 14.56
N GLN A 272 -7.29 -113.13 15.78
CA GLN A 272 -7.70 -114.28 16.61
C GLN A 272 -8.92 -115.01 16.01
N GLU A 273 -9.89 -114.27 15.45
CA GLU A 273 -11.04 -114.84 14.72
C GLU A 273 -10.59 -115.59 13.46
N ILE A 274 -9.67 -115.03 12.67
CA ILE A 274 -9.09 -115.72 11.52
C ILE A 274 -8.34 -116.98 11.97
N GLU A 275 -7.59 -116.92 13.07
CA GLU A 275 -6.86 -118.08 13.59
C GLU A 275 -7.79 -119.17 14.11
N SER A 276 -8.89 -118.82 14.80
CA SER A 276 -9.87 -119.79 15.29
C SER A 276 -10.67 -120.43 14.15
N THR A 277 -11.06 -119.65 13.14
CA THR A 277 -11.71 -120.18 11.93
C THR A 277 -10.76 -121.09 11.15
N ASN A 278 -9.47 -120.76 11.05
CA ASN A 278 -8.47 -121.64 10.46
C ASN A 278 -8.29 -122.94 11.24
N LYS A 279 -8.20 -122.91 12.58
CA LYS A 279 -8.14 -124.13 13.42
C LYS A 279 -9.38 -125.01 13.23
N SER A 280 -10.57 -124.40 13.19
CA SER A 280 -11.82 -125.11 12.91
C SER A 280 -11.82 -125.74 11.51
N ARG A 281 -11.32 -125.02 10.52
CA ARG A 281 -11.13 -125.53 9.15
C ARG A 281 -10.16 -126.70 9.12
N GLU A 282 -9.04 -126.63 9.83
CA GLU A 282 -8.06 -127.73 9.93
C GLU A 282 -8.68 -128.98 10.57
N LEU A 283 -9.45 -128.83 11.65
CA LEU A 283 -10.18 -129.94 12.28
C LEU A 283 -11.19 -130.56 11.31
N ARG A 284 -11.95 -129.75 10.57
CA ARG A 284 -12.87 -130.26 9.54
C ARG A 284 -12.14 -130.95 8.39
N ILE A 285 -10.97 -130.45 7.97
CA ILE A 285 -10.14 -131.12 6.95
C ILE A 285 -9.66 -132.48 7.49
N ALA A 286 -9.21 -132.54 8.74
CA ALA A 286 -8.80 -133.79 9.40
C ALA A 286 -9.97 -134.79 9.51
N GLU A 287 -11.18 -134.32 9.82
CA GLU A 287 -12.39 -135.13 9.87
C GLU A 287 -12.80 -135.63 8.49
N ILE A 288 -12.82 -134.75 7.48
CA ILE A 288 -13.10 -135.14 6.08
C ILE A 288 -12.08 -136.17 5.60
N THR A 289 -10.78 -135.97 5.87
CA THR A 289 -9.74 -136.95 5.48
C THR A 289 -9.89 -138.29 6.21
N HIS A 290 -10.28 -138.28 7.48
CA HIS A 290 -10.60 -139.51 8.21
C HIS A 290 -11.83 -140.23 7.65
N LEU A 291 -12.91 -139.50 7.37
CA LEU A 291 -14.12 -140.05 6.73
C LEU A 291 -13.82 -140.56 5.32
N GLN A 292 -12.98 -139.88 4.53
CA GLN A 292 -12.51 -140.36 3.24
C GLN A 292 -11.71 -141.66 3.37
N GLN A 293 -10.84 -141.79 4.38
CA GLN A 293 -10.14 -143.05 4.66
C GLN A 293 -11.11 -144.17 5.06
N GLN A 294 -12.14 -143.89 5.87
CA GLN A 294 -13.17 -144.88 6.24
C GLN A 294 -14.01 -145.31 5.03
N LEU A 295 -14.43 -144.36 4.19
CA LEU A 295 -15.16 -144.63 2.95
C LEU A 295 -14.32 -145.40 1.92
N GLN A 296 -12.98 -145.23 1.94
CA GLN A 296 -12.06 -146.00 1.11
C GLN A 296 -11.92 -147.48 1.58
N VAL A 297 -12.30 -147.79 2.83
CA VAL A 297 -12.36 -149.15 3.39
C VAL A 297 -13.74 -149.80 3.18
N CYS A 298 -14.81 -149.01 3.09
CA CYS A 298 -16.18 -149.47 2.84
C CYS A 298 -16.77 -148.83 1.57
N SER A 299 -16.29 -149.25 0.38
CA SER A 299 -17.07 -149.42 -0.87
C SER A 299 -16.17 -149.31 -2.12
N LYS A 300 -16.17 -150.38 -2.93
CA LYS A 300 -16.08 -150.27 -4.39
C LYS A 300 -17.52 -150.34 -4.95
N PRO A 301 -17.74 -150.00 -6.23
CA PRO A 301 -18.29 -148.74 -6.71
C PRO A 301 -19.79 -148.84 -7.04
N GLN A 302 -20.53 -147.72 -7.03
CA GLN A 302 -21.52 -147.43 -8.08
C GLN A 302 -22.10 -146.02 -8.00
N CYS A 303 -22.27 -145.47 -9.20
CA CYS A 303 -22.73 -144.15 -9.60
C CYS A 303 -24.17 -143.84 -9.15
N SER A 304 -24.50 -142.56 -8.96
CA SER A 304 -25.24 -141.77 -9.97
C SER A 304 -25.62 -140.37 -9.48
N ALA A 305 -25.49 -139.44 -10.44
CA ALA A 305 -26.09 -138.12 -10.63
C ALA A 305 -27.34 -137.71 -9.80
N SER A 306 -27.40 -136.41 -9.50
CA SER A 306 -28.46 -135.44 -9.90
C SER A 306 -28.45 -134.27 -8.89
N GLU A 307 -28.06 -133.03 -9.24
CA GLU A 307 -28.83 -131.98 -9.95
C GLU A 307 -29.59 -131.06 -8.98
N TYR A 308 -29.58 -129.75 -9.30
CA TYR A 308 -30.29 -128.61 -8.68
C TYR A 308 -29.77 -128.11 -7.31
N GLN A 309 -29.66 -126.81 -7.01
CA GLN A 309 -30.36 -125.63 -7.52
C GLN A 309 -29.56 -124.34 -7.19
N HIS A 310 -29.46 -123.42 -8.15
CA HIS A 310 -29.38 -121.98 -7.88
C HIS A 310 -30.71 -121.51 -7.26
N PRO A 311 -30.69 -120.51 -6.37
CA PRO A 311 -31.13 -119.16 -6.76
C PRO A 311 -30.24 -118.07 -6.12
N GLU A 312 -29.68 -117.14 -6.87
CA GLU A 312 -30.29 -115.81 -7.08
C GLU A 312 -30.90 -115.19 -5.81
N GLN A 313 -30.12 -114.32 -5.15
CA GLN A 313 -30.64 -113.14 -4.44
C GLN A 313 -29.74 -111.95 -4.77
N ASN A 314 -29.98 -111.38 -5.95
CA ASN A 314 -29.28 -110.20 -6.50
C ASN A 314 -30.05 -108.89 -6.23
N GLY A 315 -30.89 -108.83 -5.19
CA GLY A 315 -31.77 -107.68 -4.89
C GLY A 315 -31.22 -106.70 -3.84
N ASP A 316 -30.66 -107.21 -2.74
CA ASP A 316 -30.33 -106.39 -1.56
C ASP A 316 -28.99 -105.64 -1.67
N SER A 317 -28.00 -106.20 -2.36
CA SER A 317 -26.72 -105.52 -2.60
C SER A 317 -26.87 -104.30 -3.52
N LEU A 318 -27.78 -104.34 -4.50
CA LEU A 318 -28.02 -103.23 -5.42
C LEU A 318 -28.78 -102.08 -4.76
N LEU A 319 -29.78 -102.38 -3.91
CA LEU A 319 -30.52 -101.36 -3.14
C LEU A 319 -29.63 -100.66 -2.11
N THR A 320 -28.69 -101.39 -1.51
CA THR A 320 -27.73 -100.85 -0.55
C THR A 320 -26.68 -99.97 -1.23
N LEU A 321 -26.18 -100.38 -2.41
CA LEU A 321 -25.30 -99.57 -3.26
C LEU A 321 -26.01 -98.33 -3.81
N LYS A 322 -27.28 -98.41 -4.20
CA LYS A 322 -28.07 -97.24 -4.64
C LYS A 322 -28.24 -96.22 -3.53
N ARG A 323 -28.61 -96.63 -2.31
CA ARG A 323 -28.69 -95.72 -1.15
C ARG A 323 -27.33 -95.11 -0.80
N ALA A 324 -26.24 -95.87 -0.90
CA ALA A 324 -24.89 -95.34 -0.68
C ALA A 324 -24.48 -94.35 -1.78
N LEU A 325 -24.85 -94.61 -3.05
CA LEU A 325 -24.61 -93.72 -4.17
C LEU A 325 -25.40 -92.42 -4.03
N GLU A 326 -26.71 -92.49 -3.74
CA GLU A 326 -27.58 -91.33 -3.48
C GLU A 326 -27.06 -90.48 -2.31
N ALA A 327 -26.61 -91.11 -1.23
CA ALA A 327 -26.00 -90.40 -0.10
C ALA A 327 -24.68 -89.71 -0.48
N LYS A 328 -23.87 -90.34 -1.34
CA LYS A 328 -22.63 -89.74 -1.87
C LYS A 328 -22.91 -88.63 -2.88
N GLU A 329 -23.97 -88.75 -3.69
CA GLU A 329 -24.41 -87.72 -4.63
C GLU A 329 -24.94 -86.48 -3.90
N LEU A 330 -25.73 -86.68 -2.83
CA LEU A 330 -26.20 -85.60 -1.96
C LEU A 330 -25.03 -84.89 -1.25
N ALA A 331 -24.09 -85.67 -0.68
CA ALA A 331 -22.89 -85.09 -0.07
C ALA A 331 -22.03 -84.33 -1.09
N ARG A 332 -21.94 -84.80 -2.33
CA ARG A 332 -21.26 -84.11 -3.42
C ARG A 332 -21.98 -82.82 -3.82
N GLN A 333 -23.32 -82.82 -3.86
CA GLN A 333 -24.12 -81.61 -4.12
C GLN A 333 -23.92 -80.57 -3.01
N GLN A 334 -24.01 -80.98 -1.74
CA GLN A 334 -23.77 -80.08 -0.59
C GLN A 334 -22.36 -79.49 -0.61
N LEU A 335 -21.33 -80.29 -0.92
CA LEU A 335 -19.97 -79.77 -1.03
C LEU A 335 -19.78 -78.82 -2.22
N ARG A 336 -20.52 -79.02 -3.33
CA ARG A 336 -20.53 -78.09 -4.46
C ARG A 336 -21.19 -76.77 -4.09
N GLU A 337 -22.34 -76.81 -3.42
CA GLU A 337 -23.03 -75.60 -2.94
C GLU A 337 -22.18 -74.82 -1.93
N GLN A 338 -21.49 -75.51 -1.02
CA GLN A 338 -20.54 -74.87 -0.11
C GLN A 338 -19.35 -74.24 -0.84
N LEU A 339 -18.85 -74.88 -1.88
CA LEU A 339 -17.80 -74.31 -2.72
C LEU A 339 -18.28 -73.06 -3.47
N ASP A 340 -19.47 -73.14 -4.10
CA ASP A 340 -20.07 -72.02 -4.82
C ASP A 340 -20.33 -70.82 -3.90
N GLU A 341 -20.75 -71.07 -2.67
CA GLU A 341 -20.97 -70.02 -1.66
C GLU A 341 -19.66 -69.35 -1.24
N VAL A 342 -18.62 -70.14 -0.94
CA VAL A 342 -17.29 -69.61 -0.61
C VAL A 342 -16.71 -68.83 -1.79
N GLU A 343 -16.88 -69.31 -3.03
CA GLU A 343 -16.46 -68.60 -4.23
C GLU A 343 -17.21 -67.27 -4.41
N ARG A 344 -18.53 -67.25 -4.15
CA ARG A 344 -19.36 -66.05 -4.21
C ARG A 344 -18.95 -65.03 -3.15
N GLU A 345 -18.73 -65.46 -1.92
CA GLU A 345 -18.22 -64.59 -0.84
C GLU A 345 -16.84 -64.03 -1.17
N THR A 346 -15.94 -64.87 -1.69
CA THR A 346 -14.59 -64.45 -2.11
C THR A 346 -14.66 -63.39 -3.21
N ARG A 347 -15.52 -63.58 -4.23
CA ARG A 347 -15.76 -62.58 -5.27
C ARG A 347 -16.33 -61.28 -4.71
N SER A 348 -17.30 -61.35 -3.79
CA SER A 348 -17.86 -60.17 -3.13
C SER A 348 -16.79 -59.41 -2.34
N LYS A 349 -15.95 -60.11 -1.59
CA LYS A 349 -14.87 -59.50 -0.80
C LYS A 349 -13.79 -58.87 -1.68
N LEU A 350 -13.46 -59.48 -2.80
CA LEU A 350 -12.55 -58.88 -3.79
C LEU A 350 -13.13 -57.58 -4.38
N GLN A 351 -14.43 -57.55 -4.70
CA GLN A 351 -15.10 -56.32 -5.16
C GLN A 351 -15.11 -55.22 -4.09
N GLU A 352 -15.35 -55.55 -2.82
CA GLU A 352 -15.24 -54.60 -1.71
C GLU A 352 -13.82 -54.02 -1.61
N ILE A 353 -12.78 -54.87 -1.70
CA ILE A 353 -11.38 -54.44 -1.69
C ILE A 353 -11.06 -53.51 -2.86
N ASP A 354 -11.56 -53.80 -4.07
CA ASP A 354 -11.37 -52.94 -5.23
C ASP A 354 -12.04 -51.57 -5.07
N VAL A 355 -13.24 -51.53 -4.48
CA VAL A 355 -13.91 -50.27 -4.12
C VAL A 355 -13.08 -49.47 -3.11
N PHE A 356 -12.59 -50.11 -2.04
CA PHE A 356 -11.74 -49.44 -1.05
C PHE A 356 -10.42 -48.93 -1.66
N ASN A 357 -9.78 -49.73 -2.51
CA ASN A 357 -8.56 -49.33 -3.20
C ASN A 357 -8.78 -48.14 -4.14
N ASN A 358 -9.92 -48.09 -4.83
CA ASN A 358 -10.27 -46.95 -5.67
C ASN A 358 -10.55 -45.70 -4.83
N GLN A 359 -11.26 -45.82 -3.71
CA GLN A 359 -11.45 -44.70 -2.78
C GLN A 359 -10.10 -44.18 -2.26
N LEU A 360 -9.19 -45.06 -1.83
CA LEU A 360 -7.86 -44.66 -1.37
C LEU A 360 -7.02 -44.00 -2.47
N LYS A 361 -7.13 -44.45 -3.72
CA LYS A 361 -6.49 -43.79 -4.87
C LYS A 361 -7.04 -42.39 -5.08
N VAL A 362 -8.36 -42.19 -5.05
CA VAL A 362 -8.99 -40.87 -5.16
C VAL A 362 -8.57 -39.97 -4.00
N THR A 363 -8.57 -40.47 -2.76
CA THR A 363 -8.11 -39.70 -1.60
C THR A 363 -6.63 -39.34 -1.72
N ARG A 364 -5.76 -40.24 -2.18
CA ARG A 364 -4.33 -39.97 -2.42
C ARG A 364 -4.12 -38.92 -3.51
N VAL A 365 -4.89 -38.97 -4.60
CA VAL A 365 -4.87 -37.96 -5.66
C VAL A 365 -5.36 -36.61 -5.15
N CYS A 366 -6.47 -36.56 -4.39
CA CYS A 366 -6.97 -35.33 -3.78
C CYS A 366 -5.97 -34.71 -2.80
N VAL A 367 -5.31 -35.52 -1.96
CA VAL A 367 -4.26 -35.04 -1.04
C VAL A 367 -3.04 -34.55 -1.82
N CYS A 368 -2.64 -35.25 -2.89
CA CYS A 368 -1.52 -34.83 -3.73
C CYS A 368 -1.79 -33.51 -4.47
N VAL A 369 -3.01 -33.32 -5.00
CA VAL A 369 -3.44 -32.06 -5.63
C VAL A 369 -3.51 -30.91 -4.62
N CYS A 370 -4.05 -31.14 -3.42
CA CYS A 370 -4.04 -30.14 -2.34
C CYS A 370 -2.61 -29.73 -1.94
N VAL A 371 -1.68 -30.68 -1.82
CA VAL A 371 -0.28 -30.38 -1.48
C VAL A 371 0.42 -29.62 -2.62
N CYS A 372 0.15 -29.96 -3.89
CA CYS A 372 0.70 -29.21 -5.04
C CYS A 372 0.19 -27.77 -5.12
N VAL A 373 -1.10 -27.52 -4.84
CA VAL A 373 -1.66 -26.15 -4.83
C VAL A 373 -1.07 -25.33 -3.67
N CYS A 374 -0.79 -25.93 -2.51
CA CYS A 374 -0.18 -25.23 -1.38
C CYS A 374 1.31 -24.89 -1.56
N VAL A 375 2.06 -25.63 -2.40
CA VAL A 375 3.50 -25.40 -2.62
C VAL A 375 3.77 -24.37 -3.74
N CYS A 376 2.81 -24.14 -4.65
CA CYS A 376 3.02 -23.28 -5.82
C CYS A 376 2.57 -21.81 -5.66
N VAL A 377 2.12 -21.36 -4.49
CA VAL A 377 1.74 -19.95 -4.26
C VAL A 377 2.62 -19.31 -3.18
N PRO A 378 3.59 -18.42 -3.55
CA PRO A 378 4.39 -17.71 -2.57
C PRO A 378 3.79 -16.33 -2.23
N TYR A 379 3.17 -16.21 -1.03
CA TYR A 379 2.95 -15.00 -0.18
C TYR A 379 2.20 -13.77 -0.78
N PRO A 380 1.75 -12.74 0.01
CA PRO A 380 1.30 -12.67 1.41
C PRO A 380 -0.14 -12.07 1.55
N ASN A 381 -0.67 -12.07 2.79
CA ASN A 381 -1.86 -11.33 3.28
C ASN A 381 -3.25 -11.75 2.77
N LEU A 382 -4.02 -12.46 3.60
CA LEU A 382 -5.18 -11.90 4.32
C LEU A 382 -5.88 -12.96 5.17
N LEU A 383 -6.36 -12.50 6.34
CA LEU A 383 -7.28 -13.19 7.23
C LEU A 383 -8.50 -13.73 6.47
N GLY A 384 -8.96 -14.90 6.93
CA GLY A 384 -10.39 -15.26 6.93
C GLY A 384 -10.79 -16.28 5.88
N CYS A 385 -10.91 -17.53 6.30
CA CYS A 385 -12.04 -18.40 5.91
C CYS A 385 -12.06 -19.63 6.81
N PHE A 386 -12.73 -19.45 7.94
CA PHE A 386 -13.32 -20.49 8.75
C PHE A 386 -14.70 -20.76 8.14
N VAL A 387 -14.95 -21.91 7.49
CA VAL A 387 -16.32 -22.45 7.36
C VAL A 387 -16.29 -23.97 7.32
N SER A 388 -16.93 -24.55 8.33
CA SER A 388 -17.38 -25.93 8.43
C SER A 388 -18.48 -26.27 7.41
N SER A 389 -18.43 -27.52 6.92
CA SER A 389 -19.58 -28.40 6.64
C SER A 389 -20.64 -28.00 5.60
N GLY A 390 -20.84 -28.89 4.62
CA GLY A 390 -22.19 -29.30 4.19
C GLY A 390 -22.65 -28.92 2.77
N SER A 391 -22.79 -29.96 1.94
CA SER A 391 -23.78 -30.15 0.86
C SER A 391 -23.88 -29.15 -0.30
N GLY A 392 -23.76 -29.68 -1.53
CA GLY A 392 -24.43 -29.14 -2.72
C GLY A 392 -23.54 -28.91 -3.94
N LEU A 393 -23.54 -29.87 -4.87
CA LEU A 393 -23.33 -29.63 -6.30
C LEU A 393 -24.41 -28.64 -6.84
N PRO A 394 -24.25 -27.95 -8.00
CA PRO A 394 -23.63 -28.49 -9.21
C PRO A 394 -22.80 -27.53 -10.11
N TYR A 395 -22.01 -28.18 -10.98
CA TYR A 395 -21.60 -27.79 -12.33
C TYR A 395 -21.80 -26.32 -12.79
N SER A 396 -20.70 -25.68 -13.21
CA SER A 396 -20.69 -24.76 -14.36
C SER A 396 -19.26 -24.61 -14.90
N ALA A 397 -19.11 -24.94 -16.18
CA ALA A 397 -17.87 -24.86 -16.95
C ALA A 397 -17.47 -23.39 -17.22
N CYS A 398 -16.18 -23.08 -17.11
CA CYS A 398 -15.62 -21.82 -17.62
C CYS A 398 -14.59 -22.12 -18.72
N HIS A 399 -15.10 -22.12 -19.96
CA HIS A 399 -14.33 -21.78 -21.15
C HIS A 399 -13.96 -20.29 -21.09
N ARG A 400 -12.67 -19.93 -21.08
CA ARG A 400 -12.18 -18.84 -21.95
C ARG A 400 -10.65 -18.82 -22.08
N ALA A 401 -10.27 -18.75 -23.35
CA ALA A 401 -8.93 -18.64 -23.91
C ALA A 401 -8.26 -17.28 -23.57
N PRO A 402 -6.93 -17.14 -23.79
CA PRO A 402 -6.15 -15.98 -23.38
C PRO A 402 -6.20 -14.88 -24.45
N GLN A 403 -6.14 -13.62 -24.02
CA GLN A 403 -5.68 -12.55 -24.90
C GLN A 403 -4.54 -11.77 -24.24
N LEU A 404 -3.45 -11.79 -25.00
CA LEU A 404 -2.27 -10.95 -24.97
C LEU A 404 -2.66 -9.45 -24.96
N TYR A 405 -2.07 -8.66 -24.08
CA TYR A 405 -1.08 -7.64 -24.41
C TYR A 405 -0.43 -7.09 -23.14
#